data_AF-A0A918AWI6-F1
#
_entry.id   AF-A0A918AWI6-F1
#
_cell.length_a   1.000
_cell.length_b   1.000
_cell.length_c   1.000
_cell.angle_alpha   90.00
_cell.angle_beta   90.00
_cell.angle_gamma   90.00
#
_symmetry.space_group_name_H-M   'P 1'
#
loop_
_entity.id
_entity.type
_entity.pdbx_description
1 polymer ?
#
loop_
_entity_poly.entity_id
_entity_poly.type
_entity_poly.pdbx_seq_one_letter_code
_entity_poly.pdbx_strand_id
1 'polypeptide(L)'
;MSEAELRECLRDAVADEPPLDFDPDALIERGEHLRKRRRALVAVGVATLALTATVLTLPGVLGGQRSAQVAGPPLITTAESAPSSAVEVPGVTPTGVPGDAAKTARAEVLSSRLRVTFAKFFPRTKVVEIDVKEVEEPAAGQRAAMPMTFGTVVFIDDYGRAELNIAISEQTPMRDPVQFCADTACEKRLPQQDGSTVTFGTIIDEASGRITVTAAHFRRDGVLVQVNAHNFDPAQGTAKATRPGPAADYDQLLLLATDRALTTW
;
A
#
# COMPACT_ATOMS: atom_id res chain seq x y z
N MET A 1 4.50 36.55 -48.52
CA MET A 1 5.05 36.69 -47.16
C MET A 1 6.54 36.43 -47.22
N SER A 2 7.33 37.49 -47.06
CA SER A 2 8.79 37.42 -47.10
C SER A 2 9.35 37.06 -45.71
N GLU A 3 10.57 36.54 -45.65
CA GLU A 3 11.25 36.24 -44.38
C GLU A 3 11.38 37.50 -43.48
N ALA A 4 11.46 38.69 -44.10
CA ALA A 4 11.49 39.96 -43.40
C ALA A 4 10.17 40.23 -42.66
N GLU A 5 9.03 40.05 -43.33
CA GLU A 5 7.70 40.21 -42.72
C GLU A 5 7.47 39.21 -41.58
N LEU A 6 8.01 37.98 -41.72
CA LEU A 6 7.93 36.95 -40.69
C LEU A 6 8.77 37.30 -39.45
N ARG A 7 9.96 37.89 -39.63
CA ARG A 7 10.78 38.39 -38.52
C ARG A 7 10.11 39.55 -37.79
N GLU A 8 9.44 40.43 -38.52
CA GLU A 8 8.79 41.62 -37.96
C GLU A 8 7.57 41.21 -37.14
N CYS A 9 6.71 40.33 -37.66
CA CYS A 9 5.59 39.77 -36.90
C CYS A 9 6.03 39.01 -35.63
N LEU A 10 7.14 38.26 -35.67
CA LEU A 10 7.65 37.56 -34.49
C LEU A 10 8.26 38.52 -33.45
N ARG A 11 8.85 39.64 -33.88
CA ARG A 11 9.34 40.65 -32.94
C ARG A 11 8.20 41.39 -32.25
N ASP A 12 7.18 41.78 -33.01
CA ASP A 12 6.01 42.46 -32.45
C ASP A 12 5.25 41.55 -31.47
N ALA A 13 5.16 40.24 -31.76
CA ALA A 13 4.49 39.28 -30.88
C ALA A 13 5.18 39.10 -29.52
N VAL A 14 6.48 39.39 -29.40
CA VAL A 14 7.29 39.23 -28.18
C VAL A 14 7.51 40.58 -27.47
N ALA A 15 7.26 41.70 -28.14
CA ALA A 15 7.54 43.04 -27.62
C ALA A 15 6.68 43.42 -26.41
N ASP A 16 5.45 42.90 -26.34
CA ASP A 16 4.48 43.20 -25.26
C ASP A 16 4.45 42.14 -24.16
N GLU A 17 5.29 41.10 -24.24
CA GLU A 17 5.29 40.06 -23.20
C GLU A 17 6.04 40.58 -21.95
N PRO A 18 5.38 40.67 -20.79
CA PRO A 18 6.07 41.03 -19.55
C PRO A 18 7.17 40.02 -19.28
N PRO A 19 8.32 40.43 -18.70
CA PRO A 19 9.41 39.51 -18.42
C PRO A 19 8.87 38.34 -17.60
N LEU A 20 9.03 37.13 -18.14
CA LEU A 20 8.70 35.89 -17.45
C LEU A 20 9.47 35.86 -16.14
N ASP A 21 8.76 36.04 -15.04
CA ASP A 21 9.24 35.80 -13.67
C ASP A 21 9.35 34.28 -13.46
N PHE A 22 10.12 33.64 -14.34
CA PHE A 22 10.41 32.23 -14.30
C PHE A 22 11.53 32.04 -13.29
N ASP A 23 11.12 31.75 -12.07
CA ASP A 23 12.02 31.30 -11.02
C ASP A 23 12.24 29.78 -11.15
N PRO A 24 13.39 29.33 -11.71
CA PRO A 24 13.69 27.92 -11.84
C PRO A 24 13.78 27.23 -10.49
N ASP A 25 14.20 27.95 -9.44
CA ASP A 25 14.34 27.40 -8.09
C ASP A 25 12.97 27.17 -7.47
N ALA A 26 12.01 28.10 -7.66
CA ALA A 26 10.62 27.88 -7.24
C ALA A 26 9.97 26.69 -7.97
N LEU A 27 10.33 26.46 -9.24
CA LEU A 27 9.81 25.31 -10.01
C LEU A 27 10.45 23.99 -9.53
N ILE A 28 11.75 23.99 -9.24
CA ILE A 28 12.46 22.85 -8.65
C ILE A 28 11.94 22.57 -7.24
N GLU A 29 11.77 23.57 -6.40
CA GLU A 29 11.23 23.43 -5.04
C GLU A 29 9.79 22.89 -5.07
N ARG A 30 8.95 23.36 -6.01
CA ARG A 30 7.60 22.82 -6.23
C ARG A 30 7.65 21.38 -6.74
N GLY A 31 8.59 21.05 -7.62
CA GLY A 31 8.83 19.70 -8.12
C GLY A 31 9.32 18.74 -7.01
N GLU A 32 10.22 19.20 -6.15
CA GLU A 32 10.73 18.48 -5.00
C GLU A 32 9.66 18.29 -3.93
N HIS A 33 8.83 19.30 -3.66
CA HIS A 33 7.68 19.16 -2.76
C HIS A 33 6.68 18.11 -3.26
N LEU A 34 6.39 18.09 -4.56
CA LEU A 34 5.53 17.08 -5.17
C LEU A 34 6.18 15.68 -5.13
N ARG A 35 7.49 15.58 -5.37
CA ARG A 35 8.25 14.31 -5.31
C ARG A 35 8.40 13.78 -3.88
N LYS A 36 8.60 14.67 -2.91
CA LYS A 36 8.67 14.37 -1.47
C LYS A 36 7.29 13.96 -0.93
N ARG A 37 6.21 14.59 -1.41
CA ARG A 37 4.82 14.14 -1.18
C ARG A 37 4.57 12.73 -1.73
N ARG A 38 5.03 12.44 -2.95
CA ARG A 38 4.89 11.10 -3.56
C ARG A 38 5.64 10.01 -2.79
N ARG A 39 6.85 10.31 -2.30
CA ARG A 39 7.62 9.39 -1.45
C ARG A 39 7.01 9.24 -0.05
N ALA A 40 6.45 10.31 0.51
CA ALA A 40 5.75 10.24 1.80
C ALA A 40 4.46 9.41 1.71
N LEU A 41 3.70 9.44 0.61
CA LEU A 41 2.49 8.63 0.46
C LEU A 41 2.77 7.12 0.37
N VAL A 42 3.79 6.73 -0.40
CA VAL A 42 4.22 5.31 -0.48
C VAL A 42 4.85 4.87 0.85
N ALA A 43 5.67 5.73 1.46
CA ALA A 43 6.26 5.46 2.76
C ALA A 43 5.25 5.48 3.91
N VAL A 44 4.14 6.21 3.88
CA VAL A 44 3.11 6.16 4.94
C VAL A 44 2.20 4.94 4.75
N GLY A 45 1.88 4.55 3.51
CA GLY A 45 1.23 3.26 3.22
C GLY A 45 2.04 2.05 3.71
N VAL A 46 3.38 2.11 3.60
CA VAL A 46 4.31 1.06 4.07
C VAL A 46 4.74 1.24 5.53
N ALA A 47 4.85 2.46 6.06
CA ALA A 47 5.28 2.71 7.46
C ALA A 47 4.16 2.53 8.48
N THR A 48 2.89 2.59 8.06
CA THR A 48 1.79 2.14 8.94
C THR A 48 1.87 0.63 9.20
N LEU A 49 2.63 -0.13 8.39
CA LEU A 49 3.00 -1.52 8.66
C LEU A 49 4.27 -1.70 9.52
N ALA A 50 4.96 -0.63 9.92
CA ALA A 50 6.27 -0.72 10.58
C ALA A 50 6.35 -0.07 11.98
N LEU A 51 5.30 0.60 12.46
CA LEU A 51 5.34 1.35 13.72
C LEU A 51 4.77 0.58 14.92
N THR A 52 5.37 -0.57 15.27
CA THR A 52 5.39 -1.07 16.65
C THR A 52 6.65 -1.91 16.90
N ALA A 53 7.76 -1.25 17.23
CA ALA A 53 8.96 -1.91 17.75
C ALA A 53 9.68 -1.03 18.77
N THR A 54 9.01 -0.65 19.86
CA THR A 54 9.69 -0.20 21.10
C THR A 54 8.71 -0.09 22.27
N VAL A 55 8.45 -1.21 22.97
CA VAL A 55 8.08 -1.16 24.39
C VAL A 55 8.86 -2.23 25.16
N LEU A 56 10.00 -1.77 25.70
CA LEU A 56 10.59 -2.08 27.01
C LEU A 56 10.59 -3.54 27.50
N THR A 57 11.76 -4.17 27.34
CA THR A 57 12.27 -5.21 28.22
C THR A 57 12.54 -4.65 29.62
N LEU A 58 11.81 -5.14 30.62
CA LEU A 58 12.21 -5.05 32.03
C LEU A 58 12.70 -6.44 32.48
N PRO A 59 13.99 -6.63 32.80
CA PRO A 59 14.49 -7.87 33.36
C PRO A 59 14.08 -7.99 34.83
N GLY A 60 13.45 -9.12 35.16
CA GLY A 60 13.01 -9.48 36.49
C GLY A 60 14.16 -9.62 37.49
N VAL A 61 13.97 -8.97 38.64
CA VAL A 61 14.74 -9.20 39.87
C VAL A 61 13.73 -9.67 40.91
N LEU A 62 13.84 -10.92 41.37
CA LEU A 62 13.71 -11.42 42.75
C LEU A 62 13.38 -12.93 42.82
N GLY A 63 14.26 -13.67 43.50
CA GLY A 63 14.00 -14.95 44.19
C GLY A 63 13.95 -16.21 43.30
N GLY A 64 14.51 -17.36 43.63
CA GLY A 64 15.08 -17.90 44.85
C GLY A 64 15.31 -19.40 44.63
N GLN A 65 16.29 -19.96 45.34
CA GLN A 65 16.89 -21.29 45.23
C GLN A 65 15.94 -22.49 45.00
N ARG A 66 16.40 -23.45 44.19
CA ARG A 66 16.60 -24.85 44.62
C ARG A 66 17.44 -25.65 43.63
N SER A 67 18.57 -26.11 44.13
CA SER A 67 19.44 -27.12 43.53
C SER A 67 18.75 -28.49 43.55
N ALA A 68 18.75 -29.19 42.42
CA ALA A 68 18.67 -30.64 42.41
C ALA A 68 19.49 -31.17 41.21
N GLN A 69 20.41 -32.04 41.57
CA GLN A 69 21.52 -32.59 40.82
C GLN A 69 21.09 -34.00 40.37
N VAL A 70 21.16 -34.32 39.07
CA VAL A 70 21.09 -35.71 38.59
C VAL A 70 22.07 -35.89 37.42
N ALA A 71 23.04 -36.78 37.62
CA ALA A 71 24.00 -37.33 36.67
C ALA A 71 23.29 -38.21 35.61
N GLY A 72 23.77 -38.49 34.40
CA GLY A 72 25.00 -38.27 33.65
C GLY A 72 24.76 -38.68 32.18
N PRO A 73 25.77 -38.69 31.29
CA PRO A 73 25.62 -38.93 29.85
C PRO A 73 25.68 -40.43 29.48
N PRO A 74 25.28 -40.80 28.25
CA PRO A 74 26.33 -41.03 27.27
C PRO A 74 26.08 -40.40 25.89
N LEU A 75 27.20 -40.18 25.19
CA LEU A 75 27.30 -39.71 23.82
C LEU A 75 26.40 -40.52 22.88
N ILE A 76 25.65 -39.82 22.02
CA ILE A 76 25.13 -40.34 20.77
C ILE A 76 25.86 -39.61 19.65
N THR A 77 26.58 -40.39 18.87
CA THR A 77 27.28 -40.06 17.64
C THR A 77 26.37 -39.34 16.64
N THR A 78 26.77 -38.14 16.21
CA THR A 78 26.18 -37.44 15.08
C THR A 78 26.56 -38.19 13.80
N ALA A 79 25.60 -38.90 13.19
CA ALA A 79 25.74 -39.39 11.83
C ALA A 79 25.55 -38.21 10.86
N GLU A 80 26.56 -37.96 10.05
CA GLU A 80 26.57 -37.01 8.96
C GLU A 80 25.48 -37.38 7.94
N SER A 81 24.43 -36.57 7.88
CA SER A 81 23.37 -36.74 6.89
C SER A 81 23.88 -36.23 5.55
N ALA A 82 24.06 -37.16 4.62
CA ALA A 82 24.36 -36.87 3.22
C ALA A 82 23.33 -35.89 2.62
N PRO A 83 23.75 -34.97 1.72
CA PRO A 83 22.81 -34.09 1.04
C PRO A 83 21.85 -34.91 0.18
N SER A 84 20.57 -34.83 0.52
CA SER A 84 19.47 -35.36 -0.29
C SER A 84 19.48 -34.64 -1.64
N SER A 85 19.73 -35.41 -2.71
CA SER A 85 19.56 -34.96 -4.09
C SER A 85 18.15 -34.41 -4.27
N ALA A 86 18.04 -33.09 -4.45
CA ALA A 86 16.83 -32.44 -4.90
C ALA A 86 16.47 -33.02 -6.27
N VAL A 87 15.30 -33.63 -6.37
CA VAL A 87 14.68 -33.99 -7.64
C VAL A 87 14.26 -32.68 -8.31
N GLU A 88 15.00 -32.26 -9.34
CA GLU A 88 14.56 -31.22 -10.27
C GLU A 88 13.25 -31.67 -10.91
N VAL A 89 12.15 -31.00 -10.57
CA VAL A 89 10.91 -31.07 -11.34
C VAL A 89 11.12 -30.21 -12.60
N PRO A 90 11.10 -30.80 -13.81
CA PRO A 90 11.24 -30.01 -15.03
C PRO A 90 9.96 -29.21 -15.27
N GLY A 91 10.08 -27.89 -15.45
CA GLY A 91 9.13 -27.15 -16.29
C GLY A 91 8.18 -26.15 -15.62
N VAL A 92 8.55 -25.48 -14.53
CA VAL A 92 7.96 -24.17 -14.22
C VAL A 92 8.95 -23.11 -14.68
N THR A 93 8.79 -22.65 -15.92
CA THR A 93 9.45 -21.43 -16.39
C THR A 93 9.04 -20.31 -15.43
N PRO A 94 9.98 -19.59 -14.79
CA PRO A 94 9.64 -18.39 -14.03
C PRO A 94 8.89 -17.46 -14.97
N THR A 95 7.63 -17.16 -14.67
CA THR A 95 6.87 -16.14 -15.38
C THR A 95 7.68 -14.86 -15.28
N GLY A 96 8.25 -14.42 -16.41
CA GLY A 96 9.16 -13.28 -16.43
C GLY A 96 8.48 -12.05 -15.81
N VAL A 97 9.27 -11.24 -15.11
CA VAL A 97 8.83 -9.95 -14.57
C VAL A 97 8.10 -9.19 -15.70
N PRO A 98 6.87 -8.70 -15.49
CA PRO A 98 6.16 -7.95 -16.50
C PRO A 98 7.01 -6.78 -16.98
N GLY A 99 7.17 -6.64 -18.31
CA GLY A 99 7.82 -5.45 -18.87
C GLY A 99 6.98 -4.19 -18.61
N ASP A 100 7.61 -3.02 -18.62
CA ASP A 100 6.97 -1.73 -18.28
C ASP A 100 5.66 -1.45 -19.02
N ALA A 101 5.54 -1.92 -20.27
CA ALA A 101 4.31 -1.80 -21.05
C ALA A 101 3.14 -2.59 -20.45
N ALA A 102 3.39 -3.81 -19.94
CA ALA A 102 2.36 -4.62 -19.28
C ALA A 102 1.93 -3.99 -17.95
N LYS A 103 2.89 -3.42 -17.20
CA LYS A 103 2.61 -2.69 -15.96
C LYS A 103 1.71 -1.48 -16.18
N THR A 104 2.02 -0.70 -17.22
CA THR A 104 1.25 0.48 -17.62
C THR A 104 -0.17 0.10 -18.04
N ALA A 105 -0.32 -0.92 -18.91
CA ALA A 105 -1.62 -1.38 -19.35
C ALA A 105 -2.49 -1.87 -18.17
N ARG A 106 -1.90 -2.61 -17.23
CA ARG A 106 -2.59 -3.07 -16.03
C ARG A 106 -3.04 -1.91 -15.14
N ALA A 107 -2.20 -0.91 -14.94
CA ALA A 107 -2.55 0.28 -14.17
C ALA A 107 -3.73 1.05 -14.81
N GLU A 108 -3.74 1.20 -16.13
CA GLU A 108 -4.85 1.84 -16.87
C GLU A 108 -6.16 1.05 -16.73
N VAL A 109 -6.11 -0.27 -16.90
CA VAL A 109 -7.29 -1.15 -16.73
C VAL A 109 -7.84 -1.04 -15.31
N LEU A 110 -6.97 -1.11 -14.29
CA LEU A 110 -7.40 -1.00 -12.91
C LEU A 110 -7.97 0.39 -12.60
N SER A 111 -7.35 1.47 -13.09
CA SER A 111 -7.84 2.84 -12.88
C SER A 111 -9.24 3.04 -13.49
N SER A 112 -9.45 2.54 -14.71
CA SER A 112 -10.77 2.56 -15.37
C SER A 112 -11.83 1.82 -14.56
N ARG A 113 -11.48 0.65 -14.01
CA ARG A 113 -12.41 -0.15 -13.20
C ARG A 113 -12.69 0.46 -11.85
N LEU A 114 -11.68 0.98 -11.17
CA LEU A 114 -11.86 1.71 -9.93
C LEU A 114 -12.83 2.86 -10.13
N ARG A 115 -12.78 3.59 -11.26
CA ARG A 115 -13.76 4.64 -11.55
C ARG A 115 -15.20 4.13 -11.58
N VAL A 116 -15.45 3.00 -12.26
CA VAL A 116 -16.78 2.40 -12.37
C VAL A 116 -17.25 1.83 -11.02
N THR A 117 -16.39 1.05 -10.36
CA THR A 117 -16.68 0.43 -9.06
C THR A 117 -16.92 1.49 -7.98
N PHE A 118 -16.12 2.56 -7.96
CA PHE A 118 -16.27 3.62 -6.98
C PHE A 118 -17.56 4.40 -7.18
N ALA A 119 -17.93 4.74 -8.42
CA ALA A 119 -19.23 5.37 -8.70
C ALA A 119 -20.41 4.51 -8.24
N LYS A 120 -20.29 3.18 -8.33
CA LYS A 120 -21.30 2.23 -7.87
C LYS A 120 -21.42 2.17 -6.34
N PHE A 121 -20.30 2.11 -5.62
CA PHE A 121 -20.30 1.91 -4.16
C PHE A 121 -20.31 3.22 -3.35
N PHE A 122 -19.95 4.35 -3.98
CA PHE A 122 -19.86 5.67 -3.37
C PHE A 122 -20.68 6.70 -4.18
N PRO A 123 -22.00 6.50 -4.34
CA PRO A 123 -22.82 7.31 -5.25
C PRO A 123 -22.94 8.78 -4.84
N ARG A 124 -22.66 9.11 -3.56
CA ARG A 124 -22.71 10.47 -3.02
C ARG A 124 -21.34 11.17 -3.01
N THR A 125 -20.39 10.65 -3.77
CA THR A 125 -19.02 11.19 -3.81
C THR A 125 -18.64 11.64 -5.21
N LYS A 126 -17.72 12.61 -5.28
CA LYS A 126 -17.09 13.05 -6.52
C LYS A 126 -15.65 12.57 -6.52
N VAL A 127 -15.32 11.62 -7.39
CA VAL A 127 -13.93 11.21 -7.63
C VAL A 127 -13.17 12.37 -8.27
N VAL A 128 -12.05 12.74 -7.66
CA VAL A 128 -11.16 13.81 -8.13
C VAL A 128 -10.02 13.20 -8.94
N GLU A 129 -9.41 12.14 -8.42
CA GLU A 129 -8.19 11.56 -8.97
C GLU A 129 -8.15 10.06 -8.65
N ILE A 130 -7.66 9.27 -9.60
CA ILE A 130 -7.32 7.86 -9.41
C ILE A 130 -5.91 7.69 -9.95
N ASP A 131 -4.97 7.41 -9.05
CA ASP A 131 -3.58 7.07 -9.39
C ASP A 131 -3.39 5.57 -9.18
N VAL A 132 -2.86 4.86 -10.18
CA VAL A 132 -2.53 3.44 -10.06
C VAL A 132 -1.11 3.24 -10.54
N LYS A 133 -0.31 2.53 -9.75
CA LYS A 133 1.10 2.29 -10.01
C LYS A 133 1.47 0.89 -9.56
N GLU A 134 2.36 0.27 -10.31
CA GLU A 134 3.05 -0.92 -9.82
C GLU A 134 4.26 -0.50 -9.00
N VAL A 135 4.35 -1.07 -7.81
CA VAL A 135 5.39 -0.77 -6.84
C VAL A 135 6.14 -2.06 -6.56
N GLU A 136 7.45 -2.01 -6.76
CA GLU A 136 8.39 -3.03 -6.31
C GLU A 136 9.19 -2.42 -5.16
N GLU A 137 8.56 -2.30 -4.00
CA GLU A 137 9.26 -1.87 -2.80
C GLU A 137 9.37 -3.04 -1.81
N PRO A 138 10.56 -3.29 -1.25
CA PRO A 138 10.68 -4.22 -0.14
C PRO A 138 9.97 -3.61 1.07
N ALA A 139 9.10 -4.38 1.72
CA ALA A 139 8.59 -3.96 3.02
C ALA A 139 9.76 -3.79 4.01
N ALA A 140 9.60 -2.94 5.02
CA ALA A 140 10.63 -2.75 6.03
C ALA A 140 11.05 -4.11 6.64
N GLY A 141 12.33 -4.47 6.50
CA GLY A 141 12.87 -5.75 6.97
C GLY A 141 12.80 -6.91 5.96
N GLN A 142 12.23 -6.73 4.77
CA GLN A 142 12.27 -7.73 3.70
C GLN A 142 13.47 -7.53 2.76
N ARG A 143 14.07 -8.66 2.34
CA ARG A 143 15.22 -8.67 1.43
C ARG A 143 14.84 -8.52 -0.04
N ALA A 144 13.59 -8.85 -0.41
CA ALA A 144 13.11 -8.79 -1.78
C ALA A 144 11.86 -7.91 -1.85
N ALA A 145 11.82 -7.06 -2.87
CA ALA A 145 10.63 -6.32 -3.23
C ALA A 145 9.54 -7.29 -3.69
N MET A 146 8.32 -7.08 -3.21
CA MET A 146 7.17 -7.86 -3.66
C MET A 146 6.40 -7.01 -4.65
N PRO A 147 6.15 -7.49 -5.89
CA PRO A 147 5.39 -6.72 -6.85
C PRO A 147 3.97 -6.52 -6.29
N MET A 148 3.58 -5.26 -6.17
CA MET A 148 2.26 -4.86 -5.72
C MET A 148 1.70 -3.81 -6.66
N THR A 149 0.45 -3.96 -7.05
CA THR A 149 -0.29 -2.86 -7.68
C THR A 149 -0.91 -2.01 -6.58
N PHE A 150 -0.52 -0.74 -6.52
CA PHE A 150 -1.04 0.23 -5.55
C PHE A 150 -1.92 1.25 -6.28
N GLY A 151 -3.15 1.40 -5.80
CA GLY A 151 -4.13 2.38 -6.28
C GLY A 151 -4.49 3.37 -5.19
N THR A 152 -4.55 4.65 -5.52
CA THR A 152 -5.04 5.71 -4.64
C THR A 152 -6.26 6.34 -5.31
N VAL A 153 -7.39 6.34 -4.60
CA VAL A 153 -8.62 7.01 -5.03
C VAL A 153 -8.82 8.23 -4.14
N VAL A 154 -8.75 9.41 -4.74
CA VAL A 154 -9.05 10.68 -4.10
C VAL A 154 -10.45 11.10 -4.50
N PHE A 155 -11.26 11.45 -3.51
CA PHE A 155 -12.64 11.86 -3.72
C PHE A 155 -13.06 12.97 -2.75
N ILE A 156 -14.22 13.56 -3.03
CA ILE A 156 -14.88 14.55 -2.18
C ILE A 156 -16.27 14.02 -1.83
N ASP A 157 -16.63 14.09 -0.56
CA ASP A 157 -17.96 13.78 -0.03
C ASP A 157 -18.46 14.93 0.87
N ASP A 158 -19.53 14.68 1.65
CA ASP A 158 -20.13 15.67 2.55
C ASP A 158 -19.16 16.18 3.64
N TYR A 159 -18.07 15.46 3.93
CA TYR A 159 -17.04 15.83 4.91
C TYR A 159 -15.78 16.45 4.26
N GLY A 160 -15.79 16.64 2.94
CA GLY A 160 -14.68 17.25 2.19
C GLY A 160 -13.82 16.22 1.47
N ARG A 161 -12.53 16.52 1.27
CA ARG A 161 -11.60 15.65 0.56
C ARG A 161 -11.24 14.41 1.40
N ALA A 162 -11.14 13.27 0.74
CA ALA A 162 -10.70 11.99 1.31
C ALA A 162 -9.84 11.22 0.33
N GLU A 163 -9.14 10.23 0.87
CA GLU A 163 -8.30 9.29 0.14
C GLU A 163 -8.60 7.87 0.61
N LEU A 164 -8.67 6.94 -0.35
CA LEU A 164 -8.75 5.52 -0.12
C LEU A 164 -7.62 4.83 -0.88
N ASN A 165 -6.89 3.96 -0.19
CA ASN A 165 -5.74 3.26 -0.75
C ASN A 165 -6.08 1.79 -0.98
N ILE A 166 -5.74 1.26 -2.15
CA ILE A 166 -5.91 -0.12 -2.55
C ILE A 166 -4.53 -0.70 -2.83
N ALA A 167 -4.22 -1.84 -2.23
CA ALA A 167 -3.02 -2.62 -2.55
C ALA A 167 -3.43 -4.02 -3.00
N ILE A 168 -2.89 -4.45 -4.14
CA ILE A 168 -3.11 -5.78 -4.70
C ILE A 168 -1.76 -6.45 -4.81
N SER A 169 -1.59 -7.59 -4.14
CA SER A 169 -0.38 -8.40 -4.23
C SER A 169 -0.70 -9.74 -4.85
N GLU A 170 0.11 -10.13 -5.84
CA GLU A 170 0.05 -11.42 -6.50
C GLU A 170 1.16 -12.32 -5.98
N GLN A 171 0.81 -13.56 -5.61
CA GLN A 171 1.76 -14.64 -5.38
C GLN A 171 2.86 -14.36 -4.34
N THR A 172 2.49 -13.87 -3.16
CA THR A 172 3.37 -13.92 -2.00
C THR A 172 3.21 -15.26 -1.28
N PRO A 173 4.24 -15.82 -0.59
CA PRO A 173 3.94 -16.59 0.62
C PRO A 173 3.15 -15.62 1.51
N MET A 174 1.83 -15.77 1.47
CA MET A 174 0.88 -14.84 2.05
C MET A 174 1.38 -14.43 3.42
N ARG A 175 1.37 -13.12 3.74
CA ARG A 175 1.13 -12.75 5.14
C ARG A 175 -0.12 -13.51 5.52
N ASP A 176 0.04 -14.54 6.33
CA ASP A 176 -1.11 -15.31 6.71
C ASP A 176 -2.07 -14.36 7.47
N PRO A 177 -3.37 -14.66 7.50
CA PRO A 177 -4.32 -13.81 8.20
C PRO A 177 -3.97 -13.56 9.67
N VAL A 178 -3.15 -14.40 10.32
CA VAL A 178 -2.68 -14.20 11.70
C VAL A 178 -1.62 -13.10 11.74
N GLN A 179 -0.62 -13.14 10.86
CA GLN A 179 0.43 -12.13 10.78
C GLN A 179 -0.14 -10.76 10.41
N PHE A 180 -1.05 -10.71 9.44
CA PHE A 180 -1.76 -9.46 9.12
C PHE A 180 -2.49 -8.88 10.34
N CYS A 181 -3.10 -9.73 11.15
CA CYS A 181 -3.83 -9.30 12.34
C CYS A 181 -2.94 -8.90 13.51
N ALA A 182 -1.73 -9.44 13.60
CA ALA A 182 -0.73 -8.97 14.56
C ALA A 182 -0.38 -7.50 14.30
N ASP A 183 -0.31 -7.09 13.03
CA ASP A 183 0.06 -5.72 12.64
C ASP A 183 -1.12 -4.72 12.69
N THR A 184 -2.34 -5.18 12.41
CA THR A 184 -3.50 -4.29 12.16
C THR A 184 -4.60 -4.36 13.22
N ALA A 185 -4.38 -5.11 14.31
CA ALA A 185 -5.34 -5.32 15.39
C ALA A 185 -6.73 -5.74 14.85
N CYS A 186 -6.79 -6.90 14.19
CA CYS A 186 -8.05 -7.36 13.57
C CYS A 186 -9.19 -7.51 14.56
N GLU A 187 -10.33 -6.94 14.22
CA GLU A 187 -11.56 -7.00 15.02
C GLU A 187 -12.54 -8.05 14.50
N LYS A 188 -12.51 -8.29 13.18
CA LYS A 188 -13.54 -9.08 12.50
C LYS A 188 -12.96 -9.90 11.37
N ARG A 189 -13.34 -11.18 11.32
CA ARG A 189 -13.03 -12.11 10.22
C ARG A 189 -14.33 -12.61 9.61
N LEU A 190 -14.47 -12.46 8.30
CA LEU A 190 -15.64 -12.84 7.52
C LEU A 190 -15.26 -13.93 6.50
N PRO A 191 -15.57 -15.21 6.78
CA PRO A 191 -15.43 -16.25 5.77
C PRO A 191 -16.38 -15.98 4.60
N GLN A 192 -15.90 -16.23 3.38
CA GLN A 192 -16.69 -16.10 2.15
C GLN A 192 -17.16 -17.47 1.66
N GLN A 193 -18.19 -17.49 0.82
CA GLN A 193 -18.77 -18.74 0.30
C GLN A 193 -17.80 -19.56 -0.57
N ASP A 194 -16.85 -18.89 -1.23
CA ASP A 194 -15.84 -19.54 -2.07
C ASP A 194 -14.67 -20.13 -1.25
N GLY A 195 -14.65 -19.92 0.07
CA GLY A 195 -13.58 -20.34 0.99
C GLY A 195 -12.45 -19.32 1.14
N SER A 196 -12.55 -18.14 0.49
CA SER A 196 -11.70 -16.99 0.81
C SER A 196 -12.12 -16.36 2.15
N THR A 197 -11.32 -15.41 2.64
CA THR A 197 -11.61 -14.73 3.90
C THR A 197 -11.33 -13.25 3.78
N VAL A 198 -12.25 -12.42 4.29
CA VAL A 198 -12.03 -10.99 4.48
C VAL A 198 -11.79 -10.72 5.96
N THR A 199 -10.75 -9.97 6.28
CA THR A 199 -10.46 -9.58 7.66
C THR A 199 -10.39 -8.06 7.76
N PHE A 200 -10.94 -7.51 8.84
CA PHE A 200 -10.93 -6.08 9.13
C PHE A 200 -10.04 -5.79 10.32
N GLY A 201 -9.19 -4.78 10.19
CA GLY A 201 -8.36 -4.25 11.26
C GLY A 201 -8.52 -2.73 11.37
N THR A 202 -8.33 -2.23 12.58
CA THR A 202 -8.41 -0.80 12.89
C THR A 202 -7.16 -0.39 13.63
N ILE A 203 -6.49 0.65 13.13
CA ILE A 203 -5.36 1.28 13.80
C ILE A 203 -5.81 2.67 14.25
N ILE A 204 -5.68 2.94 15.55
CA ILE A 204 -5.99 4.22 16.17
C ILE A 204 -4.71 4.80 16.74
N ASP A 205 -4.33 5.99 16.28
CA ASP A 205 -3.30 6.82 16.92
C ASP A 205 -4.00 7.82 17.84
N GLU A 206 -4.06 7.49 19.13
CA GLU A 206 -4.72 8.28 20.18
C GLU A 206 -4.15 9.70 20.30
N ALA A 207 -2.86 9.91 20.01
CA ALA A 207 -2.23 11.22 20.13
C ALA A 207 -2.72 12.20 19.06
N SER A 208 -2.98 11.70 17.85
CA SER A 208 -3.44 12.51 16.72
C SER A 208 -4.94 12.37 16.43
N GLY A 209 -5.61 11.40 17.06
CA GLY A 209 -7.00 11.01 16.79
C GLY A 209 -7.18 10.32 15.43
N ARG A 210 -6.09 9.87 14.80
CA ARG A 210 -6.14 9.27 13.46
C ARG A 210 -6.63 7.85 13.54
N ILE A 211 -7.52 7.51 12.60
CA ILE A 211 -8.12 6.19 12.46
C ILE A 211 -7.85 5.73 11.05
N THR A 212 -7.31 4.52 10.93
CA THR A 212 -7.21 3.78 9.68
C THR A 212 -7.98 2.49 9.83
N VAL A 213 -8.93 2.24 8.93
CA VAL A 213 -9.64 0.96 8.84
C VAL A 213 -9.19 0.26 7.57
N THR A 214 -8.81 -1.00 7.71
CA THR A 214 -8.33 -1.84 6.62
C THR A 214 -9.25 -3.03 6.44
N ALA A 215 -9.67 -3.30 5.21
CA ALA A 215 -10.22 -4.59 4.79
C ALA A 215 -9.19 -5.36 3.96
N ALA A 216 -8.83 -6.57 4.38
CA ALA A 216 -7.91 -7.45 3.69
C ALA A 216 -8.63 -8.74 3.23
N HIS A 217 -8.70 -8.95 1.92
CA HIS A 217 -9.30 -10.12 1.31
C HIS A 217 -8.22 -11.11 0.86
N PHE A 218 -8.13 -12.22 1.59
CA PHE A 218 -7.24 -13.35 1.32
C PHE A 218 -7.97 -14.33 0.39
N ARG A 219 -7.66 -14.26 -0.90
CA ARG A 219 -8.31 -15.09 -1.92
C ARG A 219 -7.62 -16.45 -2.04
N ARG A 220 -8.36 -17.42 -2.56
CA ARG A 220 -7.88 -18.80 -2.74
C ARG A 220 -6.88 -18.98 -3.89
N ASP A 221 -6.85 -18.03 -4.80
CA ASP A 221 -5.86 -17.94 -5.89
C ASP A 221 -4.52 -17.36 -5.41
N GLY A 222 -4.39 -17.04 -4.12
CA GLY A 222 -3.19 -16.45 -3.53
C GLY A 222 -3.09 -14.93 -3.70
N VAL A 223 -4.10 -14.28 -4.29
CA VAL A 223 -4.15 -12.82 -4.38
C VAL A 223 -4.63 -12.23 -3.06
N LEU A 224 -3.92 -11.20 -2.59
CA LEU A 224 -4.32 -10.37 -1.46
C LEU A 224 -4.79 -9.01 -1.97
N VAL A 225 -6.02 -8.63 -1.64
CA VAL A 225 -6.54 -7.27 -1.88
C VAL A 225 -6.73 -6.58 -0.54
N GLN A 226 -6.03 -5.47 -0.34
CA GLN A 226 -6.15 -4.62 0.85
C GLN A 226 -6.75 -3.28 0.46
N VAL A 227 -7.70 -2.80 1.26
CA VAL A 227 -8.35 -1.51 1.08
C VAL A 227 -8.29 -0.76 2.39
N ASN A 228 -7.68 0.42 2.40
CA ASN A 228 -7.49 1.28 3.56
C ASN A 228 -8.31 2.55 3.41
N ALA A 229 -9.11 2.85 4.43
CA ALA A 229 -9.80 4.13 4.57
C ALA A 229 -9.30 4.87 5.82
N HIS A 230 -9.15 6.19 5.70
CA HIS A 230 -8.61 7.05 6.74
C HIS A 230 -9.64 8.09 7.17
N ASN A 231 -9.60 8.53 8.43
CA ASN A 231 -10.34 9.72 8.90
C ASN A 231 -9.56 11.04 8.70
N PHE A 232 -8.44 10.97 7.99
CA PHE A 232 -7.55 12.08 7.66
C PHE A 232 -7.11 11.95 6.19
N ASP A 233 -6.57 13.02 5.61
CA ASP A 233 -5.95 12.99 4.29
C ASP A 233 -4.45 12.66 4.44
N PRO A 234 -3.98 11.46 4.02
CA PRO A 234 -2.57 11.07 4.14
C PRO A 234 -1.63 12.01 3.37
N ALA A 235 -2.11 12.65 2.30
CA ALA A 235 -1.32 13.60 1.51
C ALA A 235 -1.08 14.93 2.24
N GLN A 236 -1.86 15.24 3.28
CA GLN A 236 -1.72 16.46 4.08
C GLN A 236 -0.75 16.32 5.27
N GLY A 237 -0.04 15.20 5.38
CA GLY A 237 1.06 15.05 6.34
C GLY A 237 0.57 14.72 7.74
N THR A 238 1.01 15.45 8.78
CA THR A 238 0.78 15.17 10.21
C THR A 238 -0.41 15.92 10.83
N ALA A 239 -1.26 16.56 10.02
CA ALA A 239 -2.46 17.25 10.51
C ALA A 239 -3.39 16.32 11.31
N LYS A 240 -4.08 16.85 12.33
CA LYS A 240 -5.06 16.07 13.11
C LYS A 240 -6.15 15.47 12.22
N ALA A 241 -6.83 14.44 12.73
CA ALA A 241 -8.01 13.89 12.08
C ALA A 241 -8.98 15.01 11.65
N THR A 242 -9.42 14.94 10.40
CA THR A 242 -10.30 15.95 9.80
C THR A 242 -11.76 15.48 9.76
N ARG A 243 -12.00 14.19 10.04
CA ARG A 243 -13.31 13.54 9.99
C ARG A 243 -13.62 12.80 11.29
N PRO A 244 -14.90 12.70 11.69
CA PRO A 244 -15.32 11.90 12.85
C PRO A 244 -14.99 10.40 12.74
N GLY A 245 -14.85 9.88 11.51
CA GLY A 245 -14.57 8.47 11.22
C GLY A 245 -13.92 8.29 9.85
N PRO A 246 -13.55 7.05 9.48
CA PRO A 246 -12.93 6.75 8.20
C PRO A 246 -13.85 7.13 7.03
N ALA A 247 -13.24 7.48 5.89
CA ALA A 247 -13.97 7.92 4.70
C ALA A 247 -14.79 6.82 3.99
N ALA A 248 -14.65 5.57 4.42
CA ALA A 248 -15.48 4.45 3.97
C ALA A 248 -15.84 3.57 5.18
N ASP A 249 -17.08 3.07 5.19
CA ASP A 249 -17.53 2.13 6.21
C ASP A 249 -17.11 0.67 5.89
N TYR A 250 -17.37 -0.24 6.83
CA TYR A 250 -17.01 -1.66 6.69
C TYR A 250 -17.68 -2.33 5.48
N ASP A 251 -18.91 -1.95 5.13
CA ASP A 251 -19.65 -2.56 4.02
C ASP A 251 -19.08 -2.09 2.68
N GLN A 252 -18.75 -0.80 2.56
CA GLN A 252 -18.07 -0.24 1.39
C GLN A 252 -16.67 -0.85 1.20
N LEU A 253 -15.91 -0.99 2.29
CA LEU A 253 -14.60 -1.65 2.26
C LEU A 253 -14.71 -3.13 1.88
N LEU A 254 -15.73 -3.83 2.39
CA LEU A 254 -16.01 -5.22 2.00
C LEU A 254 -16.28 -5.33 0.50
N LEU A 255 -17.16 -4.48 -0.03
CA LEU A 255 -17.55 -4.46 -1.42
C LEU A 255 -16.35 -4.19 -2.34
N LEU A 256 -15.48 -3.24 -2.00
CA LEU A 256 -14.25 -2.97 -2.74
C LEU A 256 -13.26 -4.14 -2.67
N ALA A 257 -12.97 -4.66 -1.46
CA ALA A 257 -11.98 -5.73 -1.29
C ALA A 257 -12.40 -7.05 -1.98
N THR A 258 -13.70 -7.31 -2.03
CA THR A 258 -14.27 -8.51 -2.67
C THR A 258 -14.55 -8.36 -4.16
N ASP A 259 -14.42 -7.16 -4.73
CA ASP A 259 -14.66 -6.94 -6.15
C ASP A 259 -13.63 -7.72 -7.01
N ARG A 260 -14.14 -8.71 -7.73
CA ARG A 260 -13.34 -9.54 -8.65
C ARG A 260 -12.85 -8.74 -9.86
N ALA A 261 -13.51 -7.63 -10.21
CA ALA A 261 -13.08 -6.76 -11.29
C ALA A 261 -11.77 -6.04 -10.97
N LEU A 262 -11.32 -5.97 -9.71
CA LEU A 262 -10.02 -5.36 -9.40
C LEU A 262 -8.83 -6.23 -9.82
N THR A 263 -9.06 -7.51 -10.15
CA THR A 263 -7.96 -8.46 -10.40
C THR A 263 -8.06 -9.22 -11.73
N THR A 264 -8.82 -8.72 -12.70
CA THR A 264 -8.92 -9.39 -14.02
C THR A 264 -8.32 -8.50 -15.12
N TRP A 265 -7.00 -8.49 -15.29
CA TRP A 265 -6.35 -7.71 -16.36
C TRP A 265 -6.38 -8.44 -17.71
#